data_AF-A0A954RPA4-F1
#
_entry.id   AF-A0A954RPA4-F1
#
_cell.length_a   1.000
_cell.length_b   1.000
_cell.length_c   1.000
_cell.angle_alpha   90.00
_cell.angle_beta   90.00
_cell.angle_gamma   90.00
#
_symmetry.space_group_name_H-M   'P 1'
#
loop_
_entity.id
_entity.type
_entity.pdbx_description
1 polymer ?
#
loop_
_entity_poly.entity_id
_entity_poly.type
_entity_poly.pdbx_seq_one_letter_code
_entity_poly.pdbx_strand_id
1 'polypeptide(L)'
;MSHSRRKWLQISFRTLAVLVALGCVWLASESNRARRQRSAVESLIKAGAKVTYDYEVDARGTLIANANPPGPLWLRHLVGNEFFERVDSVSLPESMSAEKNDAILAHLQNLPDVRGVNLTDTAVTNEGLSNFRNLKQLTGVNLPTSYPQVARQITDEGIGYFSELTEIRAFDLDHTSMTDSGLERLKNLTKLHTLSLNETKITDQGLAYLNNMRELVYLSLGWTRVTSAGMRHLQSLTSIEQLLLNDTLVTDDSLQHFKNMSKLSNLALNGCPITDNALPALYSLPSLRLVQLENTKVTQQGVDALKKALPGCRINW
;
A
#
# COMPACT_ATOMS: atom_id res chain seq x y z
N MET A 1 -19.71 51.45 -36.94
CA MET A 1 -18.99 50.15 -36.93
C MET A 1 -17.49 50.43 -36.97
N SER A 2 -16.71 50.07 -35.96
CA SER A 2 -15.25 49.93 -36.10
C SER A 2 -14.70 48.92 -35.11
N HIS A 3 -13.95 47.95 -35.64
CA HIS A 3 -13.50 46.72 -34.99
C HIS A 3 -12.40 46.89 -33.93
N SER A 4 -12.54 46.13 -32.85
CA SER A 4 -11.52 45.88 -31.82
C SER A 4 -10.36 45.05 -32.38
N ARG A 5 -9.12 45.58 -32.35
CA ARG A 5 -7.90 44.86 -32.72
C ARG A 5 -7.45 43.95 -31.57
N ARG A 6 -7.51 42.63 -31.79
CA ARG A 6 -6.96 41.62 -30.86
C ARG A 6 -5.42 41.74 -30.81
N LYS A 7 -4.85 41.98 -29.63
CA LYS A 7 -3.40 41.94 -29.38
C LYS A 7 -2.91 40.49 -29.47
N TRP A 8 -2.24 40.13 -30.57
CA TRP A 8 -1.51 38.86 -30.67
C TRP A 8 -0.21 38.95 -29.88
N LEU A 9 0.11 37.91 -29.11
CA LEU A 9 1.37 37.79 -28.36
C LEU A 9 2.57 37.88 -29.33
N GLN A 10 3.35 38.95 -29.25
CA GLN A 10 4.63 39.06 -29.96
C GLN A 10 5.71 38.27 -29.19
N ILE A 11 5.82 36.99 -29.48
CA ILE A 11 6.89 36.14 -28.95
C ILE A 11 8.18 36.48 -29.70
N SER A 12 9.24 36.90 -28.99
CA SER A 12 10.53 37.19 -29.62
C SER A 12 11.14 35.91 -30.21
N PHE A 13 11.97 36.02 -31.26
CA PHE A 13 12.67 34.87 -31.85
C PHE A 13 13.48 34.09 -30.80
N ARG A 14 14.10 34.79 -29.84
CA ARG A 14 14.83 34.16 -28.72
C ARG A 14 13.89 33.34 -27.83
N THR A 15 12.72 33.87 -27.52
CA THR A 15 11.70 33.17 -26.72
C THR A 15 11.16 31.95 -27.47
N LEU A 16 10.90 32.07 -28.78
CA LEU A 16 10.47 30.95 -29.61
C LEU A 16 11.54 29.85 -29.68
N ALA A 17 12.81 30.21 -29.90
CA ALA A 17 13.92 29.27 -29.93
C ALA A 17 14.08 28.50 -28.61
N VAL A 18 13.91 29.18 -27.46
CA VAL A 18 13.93 28.53 -26.14
C VAL A 18 12.75 27.56 -25.98
N LEU A 19 11.53 27.96 -26.36
CA LEU A 19 10.37 27.09 -26.26
C LEU A 19 10.50 25.84 -27.16
N VAL A 20 11.03 26.01 -28.37
CA VAL A 20 11.31 24.88 -29.28
C VAL A 20 12.38 23.97 -28.69
N ALA A 21 13.47 24.52 -28.14
CA ALA A 21 14.51 23.72 -27.50
C ALA A 21 13.97 22.92 -26.30
N LEU A 22 13.17 23.55 -25.44
CA LEU A 22 12.50 22.86 -24.33
C LEU A 22 11.55 21.77 -24.82
N GLY A 23 10.79 22.04 -25.89
CA GLY A 23 9.93 21.05 -26.54
C GLY A 23 10.71 19.86 -27.09
N CYS A 24 11.84 20.09 -27.76
CA CYS A 24 12.70 19.03 -28.28
C CYS A 24 13.34 18.20 -27.15
N VAL A 25 13.80 18.84 -26.06
CA VAL A 25 14.33 18.13 -24.90
C VAL A 25 13.25 17.28 -24.24
N TRP A 26 12.04 17.82 -24.08
CA TRP A 26 10.89 17.07 -23.56
C TRP A 26 10.55 15.88 -24.47
N LEU A 27 10.42 16.09 -25.79
CA LEU A 27 10.16 15.02 -26.76
C LEU A 27 11.25 13.94 -26.75
N ALA A 28 12.51 14.33 -26.64
CA ALA A 28 13.62 13.39 -26.56
C ALA A 28 13.57 12.57 -25.26
N SER A 29 13.27 13.22 -24.13
CA SER A 29 13.10 12.55 -22.83
C SER A 29 11.93 11.56 -22.87
N GLU A 30 10.78 11.99 -23.38
CA GLU A 30 9.56 11.21 -23.52
C GLU A 30 9.77 9.99 -24.44
N SER A 31 10.43 10.19 -25.59
CA SER A 31 10.79 9.10 -26.51
C SER A 31 11.76 8.12 -25.87
N ASN A 32 12.73 8.59 -25.09
CA ASN A 32 13.68 7.71 -24.41
C ASN A 32 13.00 6.90 -23.30
N ARG A 33 12.08 7.51 -22.54
CA ARG A 33 11.26 6.78 -21.57
C ARG A 33 10.39 5.72 -22.25
N ALA A 34 9.67 6.08 -23.32
CA ALA A 34 8.84 5.15 -24.08
C ALA A 34 9.63 3.92 -24.57
N ARG A 35 10.87 4.12 -25.06
CA ARG A 35 11.76 3.01 -25.47
C ARG A 35 12.18 2.12 -24.31
N ARG A 36 12.55 2.71 -23.16
CA ARG A 36 12.93 1.95 -21.95
C ARG A 36 11.74 1.15 -21.43
N GLN A 37 10.57 1.76 -21.33
CA GLN A 37 9.33 1.10 -20.94
C GLN A 37 9.03 -0.06 -21.89
N ARG A 38 9.07 0.16 -23.21
CA ARG A 38 8.85 -0.89 -24.20
C ARG A 38 9.79 -2.08 -23.99
N SER A 39 11.10 -1.82 -23.91
CA SER A 39 12.08 -2.88 -23.72
C SER A 39 11.86 -3.64 -22.40
N ALA A 40 11.47 -2.96 -21.34
CA ALA A 40 11.16 -3.58 -20.06
C ALA A 40 9.89 -4.44 -20.14
N VAL A 41 8.82 -3.92 -20.74
CA VAL A 41 7.56 -4.64 -20.92
C VAL A 41 7.73 -5.86 -21.80
N GLU A 42 8.49 -5.77 -22.91
CA GLU A 42 8.80 -6.93 -23.75
C GLU A 42 9.51 -8.04 -22.96
N SER A 43 10.46 -7.68 -22.09
CA SER A 43 11.13 -8.64 -21.21
C SER A 43 10.21 -9.23 -20.14
N LEU A 44 9.37 -8.40 -19.52
CA LEU A 44 8.37 -8.83 -18.52
C LEU A 44 7.38 -9.83 -19.12
N ILE A 45 6.80 -9.51 -20.28
CA ILE A 45 5.84 -10.38 -20.96
C ILE A 45 6.50 -11.70 -21.40
N LYS A 46 7.74 -11.65 -21.93
CA LYS A 46 8.51 -12.86 -22.28
C LYS A 46 8.77 -13.75 -21.07
N ALA A 47 8.90 -13.15 -19.89
CA ALA A 47 9.07 -13.88 -18.63
C ALA A 47 7.73 -14.35 -18.01
N GLY A 48 6.59 -14.07 -18.65
CA GLY A 48 5.26 -14.49 -18.20
C GLY A 48 4.57 -13.50 -17.26
N ALA A 49 5.16 -12.33 -17.01
CA ALA A 49 4.51 -11.30 -16.20
C ALA A 49 3.36 -10.64 -16.96
N LYS A 50 2.31 -10.27 -16.22
CA LYS A 50 1.20 -9.48 -16.72
C LYS A 50 1.46 -8.00 -16.48
N VAL A 51 1.26 -7.19 -17.50
CA VAL A 51 1.41 -5.73 -17.45
C VAL A 51 0.06 -5.10 -17.74
N THR A 52 -0.35 -4.14 -16.92
CA THR A 52 -1.57 -3.35 -17.10
C THR A 52 -1.19 -1.88 -17.27
N TYR A 53 -1.85 -1.21 -18.21
CA TYR A 53 -1.61 0.20 -18.51
C TYR A 53 -2.63 1.13 -17.84
N ASP A 54 -2.25 2.39 -17.69
CA ASP A 54 -3.04 3.44 -17.04
C ASP A 54 -4.41 3.69 -17.68
N TYR A 55 -4.55 3.47 -18.99
CA TYR A 55 -5.82 3.61 -19.70
C TYR A 55 -6.74 2.39 -19.56
N GLU A 56 -6.23 1.26 -19.07
CA GLU A 56 -6.99 0.01 -18.89
C GLU A 56 -7.70 -0.05 -17.54
N VAL A 57 -7.46 0.91 -16.64
CA VAL A 57 -8.02 0.95 -15.30
C VAL A 57 -8.77 2.25 -15.06
N ASP A 58 -9.92 2.18 -14.38
CA ASP A 58 -10.63 3.37 -13.93
C ASP A 58 -10.01 3.97 -12.66
N ALA A 59 -10.56 5.10 -12.18
CA ALA A 59 -10.10 5.76 -10.96
C ALA A 59 -10.23 4.91 -9.68
N ARG A 60 -10.93 3.77 -9.76
CA ARG A 60 -11.13 2.80 -8.67
C ARG A 60 -10.27 1.55 -8.85
N GLY A 61 -9.42 1.49 -9.89
CA GLY A 61 -8.59 0.33 -10.23
C GLY A 61 -9.34 -0.81 -10.92
N THR A 62 -10.57 -0.58 -11.40
CA THR A 62 -11.35 -1.59 -12.11
C THR A 62 -10.98 -1.61 -13.59
N LEU A 63 -10.78 -2.81 -14.16
CA LEU A 63 -10.43 -2.96 -15.57
C LEU A 63 -11.57 -2.46 -16.48
N ILE A 64 -11.21 -1.65 -17.46
CA ILE A 64 -12.12 -1.10 -18.46
C ILE A 64 -12.14 -2.04 -19.67
N ALA A 65 -13.31 -2.61 -19.97
CA ALA A 65 -13.47 -3.45 -21.14
C ALA A 65 -13.26 -2.65 -22.44
N ASN A 66 -12.47 -3.21 -23.37
CA ASN A 66 -12.16 -2.61 -24.68
C ASN A 66 -11.48 -1.24 -24.60
N ALA A 67 -10.65 -1.03 -23.58
CA ALA A 67 -9.85 0.18 -23.45
C ALA A 67 -8.88 0.33 -24.64
N ASN A 68 -8.69 1.57 -25.10
CA ASN A 68 -7.81 1.88 -26.22
C ASN A 68 -6.70 2.85 -25.77
N PRO A 69 -5.47 2.68 -26.27
CA PRO A 69 -4.38 3.61 -25.95
C PRO A 69 -4.75 5.05 -26.31
N PRO A 70 -4.39 6.02 -25.45
CA PRO A 70 -4.73 7.42 -25.66
C PRO A 70 -4.00 8.01 -26.88
N GLY A 71 -4.56 9.09 -27.41
CA GLY A 71 -3.97 9.87 -28.50
C GLY A 71 -4.43 9.49 -29.91
N PRO A 72 -4.22 10.39 -30.90
CA PRO A 72 -4.67 10.18 -32.27
C PRO A 72 -4.01 8.96 -32.92
N LEU A 73 -4.80 8.13 -33.61
CA LEU A 73 -4.31 6.92 -34.30
C LEU A 73 -3.12 7.19 -35.23
N TRP A 74 -3.18 8.26 -36.03
CA TRP A 74 -2.12 8.63 -36.97
C TRP A 74 -0.79 8.89 -36.27
N LEU A 75 -0.83 9.46 -35.06
CA LEU A 75 0.36 9.80 -34.31
C LEU A 75 0.92 8.57 -33.59
N ARG A 76 0.05 7.68 -33.12
CA ARG A 76 0.44 6.36 -32.59
C ARG A 76 1.16 5.50 -33.64
N HIS A 77 0.73 5.55 -34.89
CA HIS A 77 1.47 4.90 -35.99
C HIS A 77 2.85 5.50 -36.25
N LEU A 78 3.04 6.79 -35.93
CA LEU A 78 4.31 7.48 -36.15
C LEU A 78 5.32 7.25 -35.01
N VAL A 79 4.86 7.31 -33.75
CA VAL A 79 5.76 7.32 -32.57
C VAL A 79 5.58 6.13 -31.62
N GLY A 80 4.59 5.25 -31.86
CA GLY A 80 4.24 4.11 -31.00
C GLY A 80 3.15 4.44 -29.97
N ASN A 81 2.51 3.39 -29.44
CA ASN A 81 1.54 3.51 -28.34
C ASN A 81 2.24 3.85 -27.01
N GLU A 82 3.45 3.34 -26.84
CA GLU A 82 4.32 3.42 -25.66
C GLU A 82 4.73 4.86 -25.32
N PHE A 83 4.58 5.77 -26.30
CA PHE A 83 4.71 7.20 -26.10
C PHE A 83 3.55 7.75 -25.25
N PHE A 84 2.34 7.25 -25.46
CA PHE A 84 1.10 7.75 -24.86
C PHE A 84 0.64 6.97 -23.63
N GLU A 85 1.02 5.70 -23.50
CA GLU A 85 0.62 4.84 -22.37
C GLU A 85 1.69 4.78 -21.27
N ARG A 86 1.25 4.51 -20.05
CA ARG A 86 2.15 4.22 -18.92
C ARG A 86 1.80 2.87 -18.32
N VAL A 87 2.82 2.13 -17.93
CA VAL A 87 2.61 0.95 -17.11
C VAL A 87 2.07 1.41 -15.76
N ASP A 88 0.84 1.01 -15.44
CA ASP A 88 0.23 1.28 -14.16
C ASP A 88 0.62 0.21 -13.14
N SER A 89 0.47 -1.06 -13.52
CA SER A 89 0.82 -2.17 -12.65
C SER A 89 1.48 -3.36 -13.37
N VAL A 90 2.33 -4.06 -12.63
CA VAL A 90 2.99 -5.29 -13.06
C VAL A 90 2.64 -6.41 -12.07
N SER A 91 2.18 -7.56 -12.58
CA SER A 91 1.99 -8.77 -11.78
C SER A 91 2.95 -9.84 -12.27
N LEU A 92 3.77 -10.36 -11.37
CA LEU A 92 4.66 -11.47 -11.68
C LEU A 92 3.87 -12.77 -11.87
N PRO A 93 4.37 -13.72 -12.68
CA PRO A 93 3.75 -15.02 -12.83
C PRO A 93 3.79 -15.82 -11.52
N GLU A 94 2.77 -16.63 -11.30
CA GLU A 94 2.73 -17.57 -10.18
C GLU A 94 3.88 -18.60 -10.28
N SER A 95 4.46 -18.95 -9.13
CA SER A 95 5.34 -20.12 -8.95
C SER A 95 6.50 -20.25 -9.95
N MET A 96 7.47 -19.35 -9.83
CA MET A 96 8.85 -19.53 -10.35
C MET A 96 9.85 -19.62 -9.20
N SER A 97 11.07 -20.12 -9.44
CA SER A 97 12.14 -20.09 -8.43
C SER A 97 12.50 -18.65 -8.04
N ALA A 98 13.09 -18.48 -6.85
CA ALA A 98 13.51 -17.19 -6.32
C ALA A 98 14.40 -16.42 -7.32
N GLU A 99 15.38 -17.10 -7.91
CA GLU A 99 16.33 -16.50 -8.85
C GLU A 99 15.62 -15.96 -10.10
N LYS A 100 14.60 -16.66 -10.58
CA LYS A 100 13.83 -16.22 -11.75
C LYS A 100 12.96 -15.02 -11.42
N ASN A 101 12.27 -15.02 -10.27
CA ASN A 101 11.45 -13.89 -9.86
C ASN A 101 12.30 -12.64 -9.64
N ASP A 102 13.43 -12.77 -8.95
CA ASP A 102 14.34 -11.66 -8.70
C ASP A 102 14.96 -11.12 -10.01
N ALA A 103 15.27 -11.99 -10.96
CA ALA A 103 15.71 -11.59 -12.31
C ALA A 103 14.62 -10.83 -13.08
N ILE A 104 13.34 -11.20 -12.95
CA ILE A 104 12.22 -10.47 -13.56
C ILE A 104 12.13 -9.06 -12.97
N LEU A 105 12.29 -8.93 -11.65
CA LEU A 105 12.24 -7.64 -10.97
C LEU A 105 13.33 -6.66 -11.41
N ALA A 106 14.46 -7.15 -11.92
CA ALA A 106 15.51 -6.29 -12.50
C ALA A 106 14.99 -5.41 -13.64
N HIS A 107 13.96 -5.85 -14.37
CA HIS A 107 13.34 -5.07 -15.44
C HIS A 107 12.51 -3.89 -14.92
N LEU A 108 12.07 -3.90 -13.65
CA LEU A 108 11.29 -2.80 -13.07
C LEU A 108 12.09 -1.49 -12.96
N GLN A 109 13.42 -1.54 -12.91
CA GLN A 109 14.27 -0.34 -12.88
C GLN A 109 14.04 0.60 -14.08
N ASN A 110 13.52 0.07 -15.18
CA ASN A 110 13.20 0.81 -16.39
C ASN A 110 11.74 1.30 -16.46
N LEU A 111 10.97 1.11 -15.38
CA LEU A 111 9.56 1.52 -15.23
C LEU A 111 9.39 2.47 -14.03
N PRO A 112 10.01 3.67 -14.04
CA PRO A 112 9.99 4.58 -12.89
C PRO A 112 8.60 5.12 -12.52
N ASP A 113 7.65 5.05 -13.46
CA ASP A 113 6.29 5.56 -13.31
C ASP A 113 5.28 4.48 -12.84
N VAL A 114 5.74 3.24 -12.60
CA VAL A 114 4.87 2.15 -12.15
C VAL A 114 4.25 2.48 -10.78
N ARG A 115 2.94 2.24 -10.65
CA ARG A 115 2.17 2.54 -9.45
C ARG A 115 1.83 1.32 -8.61
N GLY A 116 1.73 0.16 -9.25
CA GLY A 116 1.40 -1.11 -8.60
C GLY A 116 2.37 -2.22 -8.96
N VAL A 117 2.83 -2.98 -7.98
CA VAL A 117 3.55 -4.23 -8.25
C VAL A 117 2.95 -5.34 -7.39
N ASN A 118 2.46 -6.39 -8.06
CA ASN A 118 1.90 -7.56 -7.41
C ASN A 118 2.92 -8.70 -7.42
N LEU A 119 3.39 -9.07 -6.22
CA LEU A 119 4.29 -10.19 -5.98
C LEU A 119 3.59 -11.35 -5.24
N THR A 120 2.27 -11.33 -5.15
CA THR A 120 1.49 -12.44 -4.59
C THR A 120 1.84 -13.73 -5.35
N ASP A 121 1.96 -14.84 -4.61
CA ASP A 121 2.34 -16.16 -5.15
C ASP A 121 3.72 -16.25 -5.84
N THR A 122 4.63 -15.33 -5.52
CA THR A 122 6.03 -15.37 -5.98
C THR A 122 6.98 -15.90 -4.90
N ALA A 123 8.25 -16.11 -5.29
CA ALA A 123 9.34 -16.52 -4.40
C ALA A 123 10.41 -15.41 -4.22
N VAL A 124 10.01 -14.13 -4.34
CA VAL A 124 10.92 -12.98 -4.31
C VAL A 124 11.69 -12.87 -2.99
N THR A 125 12.98 -12.55 -3.08
CA THR A 125 13.86 -12.37 -1.91
C THR A 125 14.22 -10.90 -1.68
N ASN A 126 14.95 -10.60 -0.59
CA ASN A 126 15.54 -9.28 -0.36
C ASN A 126 16.34 -8.77 -1.57
N GLU A 127 17.04 -9.64 -2.30
CA GLU A 127 17.82 -9.27 -3.48
C GLU A 127 16.90 -8.74 -4.58
N GLY A 128 15.81 -9.45 -4.89
CA GLY A 128 14.78 -8.98 -5.82
C GLY A 128 14.15 -7.64 -5.39
N LEU A 129 13.85 -7.47 -4.10
CA LEU A 129 13.28 -6.22 -3.56
C LEU A 129 14.21 -5.02 -3.70
N SER A 130 15.52 -5.21 -3.90
CA SER A 130 16.45 -4.10 -4.13
C SER A 130 16.12 -3.26 -5.36
N ASN A 131 15.38 -3.83 -6.32
CA ASN A 131 14.93 -3.16 -7.55
C ASN A 131 13.86 -2.09 -7.32
N PHE A 132 13.27 -2.01 -6.12
CA PHE A 132 12.19 -1.06 -5.80
C PHE A 132 12.67 0.35 -5.43
N ARG A 133 13.96 0.54 -5.10
CA ARG A 133 14.51 1.80 -4.54
C ARG A 133 14.12 3.08 -5.30
N ASN A 134 13.95 2.97 -6.62
CA ASN A 134 13.73 4.09 -7.53
C ASN A 134 12.29 4.19 -8.07
N LEU A 135 11.38 3.32 -7.64
CA LEU A 135 9.97 3.32 -8.09
C LEU A 135 9.17 4.37 -7.31
N LYS A 136 9.52 5.64 -7.47
CA LYS A 136 9.01 6.75 -6.63
C LYS A 136 7.50 7.00 -6.78
N GLN A 137 6.88 6.49 -7.84
CA GLN A 137 5.44 6.58 -8.08
C GLN A 137 4.67 5.39 -7.53
N LEU A 138 5.35 4.44 -6.86
CA LEU A 138 4.71 3.24 -6.33
C LEU A 138 3.72 3.61 -5.22
N THR A 139 2.46 3.28 -5.44
CA THR A 139 1.35 3.49 -4.51
C THR A 139 0.89 2.23 -3.82
N GLY A 140 1.13 1.06 -4.42
CA GLY A 140 0.75 -0.23 -3.86
C GLY A 140 1.75 -1.33 -4.21
N VAL A 141 2.09 -2.13 -3.21
CA VAL A 141 2.91 -3.32 -3.39
C VAL A 141 2.40 -4.42 -2.46
N ASN A 142 2.20 -5.60 -3.02
CA ASN A 142 1.95 -6.81 -2.24
C ASN A 142 3.23 -7.64 -2.29
N LEU A 143 3.69 -8.09 -1.12
CA LEU A 143 4.79 -9.04 -1.00
C LEU A 143 4.28 -10.48 -1.21
N PRO A 144 5.18 -11.48 -1.38
CA PRO A 144 4.82 -12.89 -1.47
C PRO A 144 4.30 -13.46 -0.14
N THR A 145 3.15 -12.98 0.33
CA THR A 145 2.55 -13.34 1.62
C THR A 145 1.74 -14.64 1.56
N SER A 146 1.39 -15.12 0.35
CA SER A 146 0.66 -16.39 0.15
C SER A 146 1.39 -17.63 0.68
N TYR A 147 2.73 -17.58 0.75
CA TYR A 147 3.58 -18.66 1.21
C TYR A 147 4.42 -18.18 2.40
N PRO A 148 3.97 -18.38 3.66
CA PRO A 148 4.65 -17.86 4.83
C PRO A 148 6.14 -18.23 4.91
N GLN A 149 6.55 -19.39 4.39
CA GLN A 149 7.96 -19.81 4.31
C GLN A 149 8.82 -18.97 3.35
N VAL A 150 8.21 -18.39 2.31
CA VAL A 150 8.86 -17.44 1.41
C VAL A 150 8.87 -16.06 2.04
N ALA A 151 7.73 -15.57 2.52
CA ALA A 151 7.62 -14.26 3.17
C ALA A 151 8.64 -14.10 4.31
N ARG A 152 8.87 -15.16 5.10
CA ARG A 152 9.87 -15.18 6.19
C ARG A 152 11.31 -14.94 5.75
N GLN A 153 11.63 -15.03 4.46
CA GLN A 153 12.96 -14.67 3.94
C GLN A 153 13.13 -13.16 3.78
N ILE A 154 12.03 -12.41 3.75
CA ILE A 154 12.04 -10.96 3.69
C ILE A 154 12.30 -10.41 5.09
N THR A 155 13.40 -9.68 5.24
CA THR A 155 13.87 -9.11 6.52
C THR A 155 13.87 -7.58 6.49
N ASP A 156 14.30 -6.95 7.58
CA ASP A 156 14.45 -5.48 7.68
C ASP A 156 15.30 -4.87 6.55
N GLU A 157 16.22 -5.64 5.98
CA GLU A 157 16.99 -5.23 4.80
C GLU A 157 16.08 -5.07 3.57
N GLY A 158 15.28 -6.10 3.27
CA GLY A 158 14.29 -6.09 2.19
C GLY A 158 13.30 -4.93 2.32
N ILE A 159 12.77 -4.74 3.54
CA ILE A 159 11.86 -3.64 3.85
C ILE A 159 12.53 -2.27 3.70
N GLY A 160 13.84 -2.19 3.98
CA GLY A 160 14.62 -0.96 3.83
C GLY A 160 14.66 -0.42 2.40
N TYR A 161 14.41 -1.24 1.37
CA TYR A 161 14.34 -0.77 -0.02
C TYR A 161 13.12 0.11 -0.30
N PHE A 162 12.11 0.10 0.58
CA PHE A 162 10.86 0.86 0.46
C PHE A 162 10.84 2.18 1.24
N SER A 163 11.89 2.49 2.02
CA SER A 163 11.90 3.63 2.96
C SER A 163 11.68 5.00 2.33
N GLU A 164 12.05 5.15 1.06
CA GLU A 164 11.97 6.37 0.28
C GLU A 164 10.82 6.37 -0.75
N LEU A 165 9.87 5.44 -0.64
CA LEU A 165 8.72 5.30 -1.54
C LEU A 165 7.48 5.90 -0.87
N THR A 166 7.53 7.21 -0.66
CA THR A 166 6.58 7.95 0.20
C THR A 166 5.16 8.05 -0.37
N GLU A 167 4.93 7.61 -1.60
CA GLU A 167 3.61 7.55 -2.22
C GLU A 167 2.84 6.24 -1.92
N ILE A 168 3.46 5.26 -1.23
CA ILE A 168 2.80 4.01 -0.87
C ILE A 168 1.60 4.28 0.06
N ARG A 169 0.46 3.72 -0.32
CA ARG A 169 -0.83 3.80 0.39
C ARG A 169 -1.24 2.46 1.00
N ALA A 170 -0.83 1.35 0.39
CA ALA A 170 -1.12 0.01 0.88
C ALA A 170 0.15 -0.83 0.89
N PHE A 171 0.43 -1.46 2.03
CA PHE A 171 1.60 -2.33 2.20
C PHE A 171 1.23 -3.58 3.01
N ASP A 172 1.23 -4.73 2.34
CA ASP A 172 1.10 -6.03 2.97
C ASP A 172 2.50 -6.60 3.28
N LEU A 173 2.78 -6.77 4.58
CA LEU A 173 4.04 -7.28 5.14
C LEU A 173 3.82 -8.54 5.99
N ASP A 174 2.66 -9.18 5.84
CA ASP A 174 2.29 -10.38 6.60
C ASP A 174 3.34 -11.48 6.45
N HIS A 175 3.56 -12.22 7.53
CA HIS A 175 4.48 -13.35 7.64
C HIS A 175 5.98 -13.03 7.38
N THR A 176 6.35 -11.78 7.14
CA THR A 176 7.76 -11.41 6.95
C THR A 176 8.57 -11.55 8.24
N SER A 177 9.89 -11.73 8.11
CA SER A 177 10.81 -11.80 9.27
C SER A 177 11.19 -10.43 9.82
N MET A 178 10.48 -9.36 9.45
CA MET A 178 10.78 -8.00 9.88
C MET A 178 10.60 -7.82 11.39
N THR A 179 11.40 -6.91 11.94
CA THR A 179 11.40 -6.49 13.34
C THR A 179 11.04 -5.01 13.45
N ASP A 180 11.09 -4.48 14.68
CA ASP A 180 10.87 -3.05 14.93
C ASP A 180 11.84 -2.15 14.12
N SER A 181 13.04 -2.66 13.77
CA SER A 181 13.99 -1.94 12.92
C SER A 181 13.50 -1.78 11.49
N GLY A 182 12.81 -2.77 10.94
CA GLY A 182 12.16 -2.68 9.63
C GLY A 182 11.05 -1.64 9.65
N LEU A 183 10.24 -1.63 10.71
CA LEU A 183 9.16 -0.65 10.86
C LEU A 183 9.68 0.78 11.05
N GLU A 184 10.80 0.96 11.75
CA GLU A 184 11.49 2.26 11.84
C GLU A 184 11.84 2.82 10.46
N ARG A 185 12.30 1.97 9.53
CA ARG A 185 12.65 2.41 8.17
C ARG A 185 11.44 2.90 7.38
N LEU A 186 10.23 2.49 7.76
CA LEU A 186 8.98 2.89 7.12
C LEU A 186 8.34 4.13 7.74
N LYS A 187 8.93 4.75 8.77
CA LYS A 187 8.33 5.88 9.52
C LYS A 187 7.95 7.10 8.66
N ASN A 188 8.55 7.24 7.48
CA ASN A 188 8.30 8.34 6.55
C ASN A 188 7.15 8.04 5.56
N LEU A 189 6.60 6.82 5.54
CA LEU A 189 5.47 6.44 4.69
C LEU A 189 4.13 6.96 5.26
N THR A 190 4.04 8.28 5.41
CA THR A 190 2.94 8.97 6.10
C THR A 190 1.61 8.95 5.35
N LYS A 191 1.62 8.58 4.06
CA LYS A 191 0.44 8.39 3.19
C LYS A 191 -0.15 6.98 3.26
N LEU A 192 0.37 6.10 4.12
CA LEU A 192 -0.18 4.76 4.31
C LEU A 192 -1.62 4.83 4.82
N HIS A 193 -2.52 4.16 4.10
CA HIS A 193 -3.92 3.91 4.44
C HIS A 193 -4.12 2.48 4.95
N THR A 194 -3.38 1.52 4.42
CA THR A 194 -3.48 0.09 4.76
C THR A 194 -2.09 -0.46 5.09
N LEU A 195 -1.95 -1.04 6.28
CA LEU A 195 -0.74 -1.72 6.72
C LEU A 195 -1.10 -3.06 7.37
N SER A 196 -0.57 -4.16 6.83
CA SER A 196 -0.72 -5.49 7.41
C SER A 196 0.64 -6.01 7.89
N LEU A 197 0.71 -6.45 9.15
CA LEU A 197 1.92 -6.88 9.86
C LEU A 197 1.70 -8.21 10.60
N ASN A 198 0.74 -9.03 10.16
CA ASN A 198 0.40 -10.28 10.83
C ASN A 198 1.60 -11.24 10.85
N GLU A 199 1.76 -11.97 11.95
CA GLU A 199 2.85 -12.96 12.12
C GLU A 199 4.28 -12.40 11.92
N THR A 200 4.48 -11.10 12.12
CA THR A 200 5.80 -10.48 12.13
C THR A 200 6.44 -10.49 13.52
N LYS A 201 7.71 -10.07 13.64
CA LYS A 201 8.41 -10.00 14.94
C LYS A 201 8.26 -8.64 15.63
N ILE A 202 7.24 -7.86 15.25
CA ILE A 202 6.96 -6.54 15.82
C ILE A 202 6.58 -6.64 17.30
N THR A 203 7.05 -5.65 18.06
CA THR A 203 6.75 -5.47 19.48
C THR A 203 6.19 -4.07 19.75
N ASP A 204 5.94 -3.75 21.02
CA ASP A 204 5.51 -2.43 21.46
C ASP A 204 6.47 -1.30 21.04
N GLN A 205 7.76 -1.59 20.87
CA GLN A 205 8.74 -0.60 20.41
C GLN A 205 8.49 -0.20 18.96
N GLY A 206 8.18 -1.17 18.08
CA GLY A 206 7.89 -0.92 16.68
C GLY A 206 6.69 0.00 16.48
N LEU A 207 5.65 -0.14 17.31
CA LEU A 207 4.45 0.69 17.22
C LEU A 207 4.72 2.19 17.43
N ALA A 208 5.81 2.57 18.10
CA ALA A 208 6.21 3.97 18.26
C ALA A 208 6.47 4.67 16.92
N TYR A 209 6.86 3.92 15.88
CA TYR A 209 7.15 4.45 14.55
C TYR A 209 5.90 4.65 13.67
N LEU A 210 4.73 4.21 14.11
CA LEU A 210 3.46 4.43 13.40
C LEU A 210 2.82 5.79 13.71
N ASN A 211 3.35 6.55 14.68
CA ASN A 211 2.72 7.75 15.23
C ASN A 211 2.46 8.90 14.20
N ASN A 212 3.15 8.88 13.06
CA ASN A 212 3.00 9.86 11.99
C ASN A 212 2.12 9.37 10.83
N MET A 213 1.67 8.10 10.84
CA MET A 213 0.82 7.50 9.80
C MET A 213 -0.66 7.85 10.05
N ARG A 214 -0.98 9.14 10.14
CA ARG A 214 -2.32 9.63 10.55
C ARG A 214 -3.42 9.36 9.52
N GLU A 215 -3.04 8.99 8.31
CA GLU A 215 -3.95 8.57 7.23
C GLU A 215 -4.29 7.08 7.30
N LEU A 216 -3.72 6.32 8.26
CA LEU A 216 -3.95 4.89 8.36
C LEU A 216 -5.42 4.59 8.72
N VAL A 217 -6.07 3.81 7.87
CA VAL A 217 -7.47 3.38 7.95
C VAL A 217 -7.55 1.91 8.40
N TYR A 218 -6.61 1.08 7.95
CA TYR A 218 -6.53 -0.34 8.28
C TYR A 218 -5.15 -0.69 8.86
N LEU A 219 -5.15 -1.33 10.03
CA LEU A 219 -3.96 -1.88 10.68
C LEU A 219 -4.24 -3.30 11.17
N SER A 220 -3.42 -4.25 10.72
CA SER A 220 -3.45 -5.63 11.21
C SER A 220 -2.14 -5.98 11.89
N LEU A 221 -2.22 -6.47 13.12
CA LEU A 221 -1.09 -6.83 14.00
C LEU A 221 -1.27 -8.24 14.58
N GLY A 222 -2.08 -9.07 13.94
CA GLY A 222 -2.42 -10.39 14.43
C GLY A 222 -1.17 -11.27 14.63
N TRP A 223 -1.16 -12.11 15.66
CA TRP A 223 -0.06 -13.04 15.93
C TRP A 223 1.32 -12.40 16.15
N THR A 224 1.35 -11.11 16.50
CA THR A 224 2.58 -10.40 16.89
C THR A 224 2.82 -10.44 18.41
N ARG A 225 3.97 -9.94 18.86
CA ARG A 225 4.31 -9.84 20.31
C ARG A 225 3.87 -8.53 20.96
N VAL A 226 2.91 -7.84 20.35
CA VAL A 226 2.37 -6.58 20.86
C VAL A 226 1.55 -6.83 22.13
N THR A 227 1.71 -5.94 23.11
CA THR A 227 1.00 -5.95 24.39
C THR A 227 0.16 -4.68 24.58
N SER A 228 -0.60 -4.61 25.68
CA SER A 228 -1.33 -3.40 26.08
C SER A 228 -0.44 -2.16 26.18
N ALA A 229 0.84 -2.32 26.54
CA ALA A 229 1.75 -1.18 26.65
C ALA A 229 1.97 -0.51 25.28
N GLY A 230 2.04 -1.27 24.18
CA GLY A 230 2.25 -0.74 22.83
C GLY A 230 1.09 0.11 22.31
N MET A 231 -0.13 -0.16 22.77
CA MET A 231 -1.35 0.53 22.31
C MET A 231 -1.33 2.05 22.55
N ARG A 232 -0.54 2.52 23.53
CA ARG A 232 -0.34 3.96 23.78
C ARG A 232 0.21 4.70 22.57
N HIS A 233 0.96 4.03 21.70
CA HIS A 233 1.58 4.65 20.52
C HIS A 233 0.60 4.86 19.37
N LEU A 234 -0.53 4.14 19.38
CA LEU A 234 -1.54 4.19 18.31
C LEU A 234 -2.56 5.32 18.50
N GLN A 235 -2.47 6.11 19.57
CA GLN A 235 -3.43 7.18 19.90
C GLN A 235 -3.54 8.29 18.84
N SER A 236 -2.51 8.44 18.01
CA SER A 236 -2.45 9.40 16.92
C SER A 236 -3.18 8.95 15.66
N LEU A 237 -3.53 7.66 15.55
CA LEU A 237 -4.18 7.04 14.39
C LEU A 237 -5.69 7.32 14.38
N THR A 238 -6.04 8.61 14.31
CA THR A 238 -7.44 9.07 14.39
C THR A 238 -8.29 8.72 13.16
N SER A 239 -7.65 8.33 12.06
CA SER A 239 -8.34 7.87 10.84
C SER A 239 -8.65 6.37 10.83
N ILE A 240 -8.21 5.62 11.84
CA ILE A 240 -8.35 4.16 11.84
C ILE A 240 -9.82 3.75 11.87
N GLU A 241 -10.19 2.87 10.94
CA GLU A 241 -11.52 2.29 10.83
C GLU A 241 -11.51 0.79 11.14
N GLN A 242 -10.39 0.11 10.90
CA GLN A 242 -10.21 -1.31 11.15
C GLN A 242 -8.90 -1.57 11.90
N LEU A 243 -9.00 -2.18 13.08
CA LEU A 243 -7.86 -2.57 13.91
C LEU A 243 -7.99 -4.05 14.27
N LEU A 244 -7.09 -4.87 13.73
CA LEU A 244 -7.08 -6.32 13.97
C LEU A 244 -5.89 -6.67 14.86
N LEU A 245 -6.18 -7.20 16.05
CA LEU A 245 -5.22 -7.52 17.11
C LEU A 245 -5.29 -9.00 17.51
N ASN A 246 -5.82 -9.86 16.64
CA ASN A 246 -6.05 -11.28 16.93
C ASN A 246 -4.77 -11.97 17.43
N ASP A 247 -4.88 -12.82 18.44
CA ASP A 247 -3.78 -13.63 18.97
C ASP A 247 -2.55 -12.79 19.38
N THR A 248 -2.79 -11.58 19.87
CA THR A 248 -1.77 -10.73 20.52
C THR A 248 -1.88 -10.80 22.05
N LEU A 249 -0.98 -10.12 22.75
CA LEU A 249 -0.92 -10.10 24.22
C LEU A 249 -1.65 -8.89 24.82
N VAL A 250 -2.63 -8.34 24.10
CA VAL A 250 -3.46 -7.24 24.58
C VAL A 250 -4.45 -7.71 25.65
N THR A 251 -4.48 -6.98 26.76
CA THR A 251 -5.38 -7.21 27.92
C THR A 251 -6.40 -6.08 28.03
N ASP A 252 -7.28 -6.15 29.03
CA ASP A 252 -8.31 -5.15 29.31
C ASP A 252 -7.78 -3.70 29.35
N ASP A 253 -6.54 -3.52 29.81
CA ASP A 253 -5.87 -2.21 29.87
C ASP A 253 -5.65 -1.55 28.51
N SER A 254 -5.71 -2.31 27.40
CA SER A 254 -5.48 -1.80 26.05
C SER A 254 -6.54 -0.80 25.60
N LEU A 255 -7.81 -1.08 25.93
CA LEU A 255 -8.95 -0.38 25.32
C LEU A 255 -9.07 1.07 25.79
N GLN A 256 -8.46 1.43 26.92
CA GLN A 256 -8.41 2.81 27.38
C GLN A 256 -7.66 3.73 26.39
N HIS A 257 -6.80 3.17 25.54
CA HIS A 257 -6.03 3.91 24.54
C HIS A 257 -6.80 4.16 23.24
N PHE A 258 -7.97 3.54 23.04
CA PHE A 258 -8.76 3.65 21.81
C PHE A 258 -9.74 4.83 21.80
N LYS A 259 -9.80 5.63 22.87
CA LYS A 259 -10.78 6.73 23.05
C LYS A 259 -10.81 7.75 21.90
N ASN A 260 -9.69 7.96 21.21
CA ASN A 260 -9.59 8.91 20.11
C ASN A 260 -9.87 8.30 18.72
N MET A 261 -10.07 6.98 18.64
CA MET A 261 -10.34 6.25 17.41
C MET A 261 -11.83 6.32 17.05
N SER A 262 -12.33 7.55 16.89
CA SER A 262 -13.77 7.83 16.69
C SER A 262 -14.36 7.21 15.41
N LYS A 263 -13.51 6.86 14.44
CA LYS A 263 -13.89 6.18 13.19
C LYS A 263 -13.80 4.66 13.27
N LEU A 264 -13.28 4.09 14.36
CA LEU A 264 -13.10 2.64 14.50
C LEU A 264 -14.45 1.94 14.39
N SER A 265 -14.58 1.12 13.34
CA SER A 265 -15.80 0.41 12.99
C SER A 265 -15.65 -1.09 13.10
N ASN A 266 -14.45 -1.61 12.87
CA ASN A 266 -14.12 -3.03 13.00
C ASN A 266 -12.96 -3.21 13.99
N LEU A 267 -13.20 -3.96 15.05
CA LEU A 267 -12.19 -4.32 16.05
C LEU A 267 -12.15 -5.83 16.22
N ALA A 268 -11.00 -6.44 15.96
CA ALA A 268 -10.81 -7.87 16.17
C ALA A 268 -9.82 -8.14 17.30
N LEU A 269 -10.26 -8.90 18.30
CA LEU A 269 -9.53 -9.26 19.51
C LEU A 269 -9.59 -10.77 19.75
N ASN A 270 -9.78 -11.57 18.70
CA ASN A 270 -9.89 -13.02 18.84
C ASN A 270 -8.63 -13.59 19.48
N GLY A 271 -8.74 -14.58 20.36
CA GLY A 271 -7.59 -15.22 21.02
C GLY A 271 -6.86 -14.32 22.04
N CYS A 272 -7.25 -13.06 22.21
CA CYS A 272 -6.65 -12.18 23.19
C CYS A 272 -7.14 -12.50 24.61
N PRO A 273 -6.32 -12.30 25.66
CA PRO A 273 -6.70 -12.51 27.06
C PRO A 273 -7.63 -11.40 27.62
N ILE A 274 -8.65 -11.02 26.86
CA ILE A 274 -9.65 -9.99 27.20
C ILE A 274 -10.78 -10.59 28.05
N THR A 275 -11.23 -9.87 29.06
CA THR A 275 -12.36 -10.20 29.94
C THR A 275 -13.50 -9.18 29.84
N ASP A 276 -14.60 -9.43 30.55
CA ASP A 276 -15.75 -8.51 30.63
C ASP A 276 -15.37 -7.09 31.10
N ASN A 277 -14.26 -6.94 31.83
CA ASN A 277 -13.80 -5.64 32.34
C ASN A 277 -13.38 -4.67 31.22
N ALA A 278 -13.00 -5.18 30.05
CA ALA A 278 -12.59 -4.36 28.92
C ALA A 278 -13.78 -3.71 28.21
N LEU A 279 -14.94 -4.39 28.20
CA LEU A 279 -16.08 -4.06 27.35
C LEU A 279 -16.67 -2.65 27.58
N PRO A 280 -16.74 -2.11 28.82
CA PRO A 280 -17.25 -0.76 29.03
C PRO A 280 -16.51 0.34 28.26
N ALA A 281 -15.22 0.15 27.96
CA ALA A 281 -14.46 1.11 27.16
C ALA A 281 -15.00 1.22 25.72
N LEU A 282 -15.55 0.13 25.17
CA LEU A 282 -16.10 0.08 23.81
C LEU A 282 -17.41 0.86 23.67
N TYR A 283 -18.15 1.07 24.76
CA TYR A 283 -19.44 1.77 24.72
C TYR A 283 -19.31 3.22 24.22
N SER A 284 -18.11 3.79 24.36
CA SER A 284 -17.79 5.17 23.98
C SER A 284 -17.36 5.33 22.51
N LEU A 285 -17.21 4.24 21.75
CA LEU A 285 -16.79 4.28 20.35
C LEU A 285 -18.01 4.41 19.43
N PRO A 286 -18.27 5.59 18.83
CA PRO A 286 -19.53 5.88 18.16
C PRO A 286 -19.70 5.15 16.83
N SER A 287 -18.58 4.74 16.21
CA SER A 287 -18.57 4.15 14.87
C SER A 287 -18.48 2.63 14.88
N LEU A 288 -18.45 1.98 16.05
CA LEU A 288 -18.26 0.53 16.13
C LEU A 288 -19.43 -0.21 15.47
N ARG A 289 -19.10 -1.19 14.61
CA ARG A 289 -20.05 -1.99 13.83
C ARG A 289 -19.76 -3.49 13.92
N LEU A 290 -18.51 -3.87 14.10
CA LEU A 290 -18.09 -5.26 14.25
C LEU A 290 -17.07 -5.35 15.38
N VAL A 291 -17.32 -6.25 16.33
CA VAL A 291 -16.36 -6.67 17.35
C VAL A 291 -16.22 -8.19 17.29
N GLN A 292 -14.99 -8.68 17.14
CA GLN A 292 -14.68 -10.11 17.18
C GLN A 292 -13.96 -10.43 18.50
N LEU A 293 -14.53 -11.37 19.26
CA LEU A 293 -14.12 -11.79 20.61
C LEU A 293 -14.03 -13.31 20.73
N GLU A 294 -13.95 -14.03 19.61
CA GLU A 294 -13.84 -15.49 19.59
C GLU A 294 -12.58 -15.92 20.35
N ASN A 295 -12.66 -17.00 21.13
CA ASN A 295 -11.54 -17.52 21.94
C ASN A 295 -10.97 -16.50 22.96
N THR A 296 -11.78 -15.54 23.44
CA THR A 296 -11.41 -14.66 24.56
C THR A 296 -11.92 -15.20 25.90
N LYS A 297 -11.66 -14.47 27.00
CA LYS A 297 -12.22 -14.76 28.33
C LYS A 297 -13.47 -13.94 28.65
N VAL A 298 -14.03 -13.26 27.65
CA VAL A 298 -15.34 -12.60 27.78
C VAL A 298 -16.40 -13.66 28.03
N THR A 299 -17.35 -13.38 28.91
CA THR A 299 -18.45 -14.29 29.25
C THR A 299 -19.72 -13.96 28.47
N GLN A 300 -20.69 -14.87 28.48
CA GLN A 300 -22.03 -14.60 27.94
C GLN A 300 -22.65 -13.33 28.56
N GLN A 301 -22.45 -13.10 29.86
CA GLN A 301 -22.94 -11.91 30.55
C GLN A 301 -22.31 -10.63 30.00
N GLY A 302 -20.99 -10.65 29.75
CA GLY A 302 -20.27 -9.55 29.11
C GLY A 302 -20.78 -9.26 27.71
N VAL A 303 -20.97 -10.29 26.88
CA VAL A 303 -21.55 -10.14 25.53
C VAL A 303 -22.96 -9.58 25.56
N ASP A 304 -23.81 -10.03 26.48
CA ASP A 304 -25.18 -9.54 26.61
C ASP A 304 -25.20 -8.05 27.02
N ALA A 305 -24.31 -7.66 27.94
CA ALA A 305 -24.12 -6.26 28.31
C ALA A 305 -23.63 -5.41 27.12
N LEU A 306 -22.68 -5.92 26.35
CA LEU A 306 -22.15 -5.26 25.16
C LEU A 306 -23.21 -5.10 24.07
N LYS A 307 -24.00 -6.14 23.78
CA LYS A 307 -25.14 -6.10 22.84
C LYS A 307 -26.18 -5.05 23.26
N LYS A 308 -26.45 -4.95 24.56
CA LYS A 308 -27.38 -3.95 25.10
C LYS A 308 -26.83 -2.53 24.97
N ALA A 309 -25.53 -2.33 25.18
CA ALA A 309 -24.88 -1.02 25.06
C ALA A 309 -24.69 -0.58 23.60
N LEU A 310 -24.45 -1.54 22.68
CA LEU A 310 -24.17 -1.30 21.26
C LEU A 310 -25.12 -2.11 20.35
N PRO A 311 -26.43 -1.78 20.30
CA PRO A 311 -27.43 -2.59 19.60
C PRO A 311 -27.25 -2.68 18.07
N GLY A 312 -26.51 -1.74 17.46
CA GLY A 312 -26.16 -1.76 16.03
C GLY A 312 -24.82 -2.43 15.71
N CYS A 313 -24.11 -2.93 16.73
CA CYS A 313 -22.82 -3.58 16.56
C CYS A 313 -22.99 -5.09 16.47
N ARG A 314 -22.48 -5.69 15.39
CA ARG A 314 -22.33 -7.14 15.27
C ARG A 314 -21.23 -7.60 16.20
N ILE A 315 -21.50 -8.63 17.01
CA ILE A 315 -20.55 -9.22 17.94
C ILE A 315 -20.41 -10.70 17.56
N ASN A 316 -19.21 -11.11 17.20
CA ASN A 316 -18.84 -12.52 17.04
C ASN A 316 -18.07 -12.95 18.29
N TRP A 317 -18.53 -13.96 19.01
CA TRP A 317 -17.96 -14.46 20.26
C TRP A 317 -18.14 -15.97 20.33
#